data_AF-D4YQ78-F1
#
_entry.id   AF-D4YQ78-F1
#
_cell.length_a   1.000
_cell.length_b   1.000
_cell.length_c   1.000
_cell.angle_alpha   90.00
_cell.angle_beta   90.00
_cell.angle_gamma   90.00
#
_symmetry.space_group_name_H-M   'P 1'
#
loop_
_entity.id
_entity.type
_entity.pdbx_description
1 polymer ?
#
loop_
_entity_poly.entity_id
_entity_poly.type
_entity_poly.pdbx_seq_one_letter_code
_entity_poly.pdbx_strand_id
1 'polypeptide(L)' 'MTKVSTLLKPLKAVHWYIKEIMGENAYKHYLESYQQRHGTCEGAMGEREFWRDLTDEQDRNPKARCC' A
#
# COMPACT_ATOMS: atom_id res chain seq x y z
N MET A 1 26.19 2.06 29.66
CA MET A 1 25.45 2.59 28.49
C MET A 1 24.99 1.41 27.65
N THR A 2 23.76 0.98 27.87
CA THR A 2 23.14 -0.19 27.24
C THR A 2 23.00 0.06 25.73
N LYS A 3 23.51 -0.86 24.90
CA LYS A 3 23.50 -0.75 23.43
C LYS A 3 22.09 -0.97 22.89
N VAL A 4 21.23 0.04 22.99
CA VAL A 4 19.83 0.02 22.50
C VAL A 4 19.76 -0.06 20.95
N SER A 5 20.85 0.24 20.25
CA SER A 5 20.89 0.39 18.79
C SER A 5 20.91 -0.92 17.98
N THR A 6 21.25 -2.07 18.59
CA THR A 6 21.35 -3.35 17.85
C THR A 6 20.01 -4.07 17.73
N LEU A 7 19.07 -3.81 18.65
CA LEU A 7 17.72 -4.42 18.68
C LEU A 7 16.68 -3.69 17.82
N LEU A 8 16.99 -2.50 17.28
CA LEU A 8 16.07 -1.71 16.46
C LEU A 8 16.01 -2.16 14.99
N LYS A 9 17.01 -2.91 14.51
CA LYS A 9 17.04 -3.46 13.15
C LYS A 9 15.87 -4.40 12.85
N PRO A 10 15.56 -5.41 13.68
CA PRO A 10 14.40 -6.28 13.43
C PRO A 10 13.07 -5.52 13.52
N LEU A 11 12.95 -4.52 14.40
CA LEU A 11 11.74 -3.70 14.51
C LEU A 11 11.46 -2.89 13.24
N LYS A 12 12.50 -2.37 12.57
CA LYS A 12 12.33 -1.67 11.28
C LYS A 12 11.86 -2.61 10.17
N ALA A 13 12.36 -3.85 10.14
CA ALA A 13 11.95 -4.86 9.17
C ALA A 13 10.49 -5.31 9.41
N VAL A 14 10.12 -5.55 10.67
CA VAL A 14 8.74 -5.88 11.06
C VAL A 14 7.80 -4.73 10.76
N HIS A 15 8.20 -3.48 11.00
CA HIS A 15 7.38 -2.32 10.64
C HIS A 15 7.17 -2.21 9.13
N TRP A 16 8.20 -2.39 8.32
CA TRP A 16 8.08 -2.41 6.86
C TRP A 16 7.15 -3.54 6.39
N TYR A 17 7.28 -4.72 6.98
CA TYR A 17 6.43 -5.88 6.71
C TYR A 17 4.96 -5.63 7.08
N ILE A 18 4.71 -5.02 8.24
CA ILE A 18 3.37 -4.61 8.66
C ILE A 18 2.82 -3.54 7.71
N LYS A 19 3.63 -2.59 7.23
CA LYS A 19 3.19 -1.59 6.23
C LYS A 19 2.84 -2.21 4.88
N GLU A 20 3.57 -3.22 4.44
CA GLU A 20 3.19 -3.99 3.25
C GLU A 20 1.87 -4.74 3.46
N ILE A 21 1.71 -5.42 4.59
CA ILE A 21 0.50 -6.22 4.87
C ILE A 21 -0.74 -5.35 5.11
N MET A 22 -0.59 -4.22 5.80
CA MET A 22 -1.69 -3.28 6.07
C MET A 22 -2.16 -2.53 4.81
N GLY A 23 -1.50 -2.73 3.66
CA GLY A 23 -1.88 -2.09 2.42
C GLY A 23 -1.47 -0.62 2.35
N GLU A 24 -0.63 -0.10 3.26
CA GLU A 24 -0.13 1.27 3.17
C GLU A 24 0.70 1.51 1.90
N ASN A 25 1.22 0.44 1.28
CA ASN A 25 1.92 0.50 -0.01
C ASN A 25 1.01 0.27 -1.22
N ALA A 26 -0.32 0.14 -1.06
CA ALA A 26 -1.25 -0.08 -2.17
C ALA A 26 -1.14 1.00 -3.25
N TYR A 27 -0.98 2.27 -2.85
CA TYR A 27 -0.77 3.37 -3.79
C TYR A 27 0.55 3.25 -4.56
N LYS A 28 1.64 2.79 -3.92
CA LYS A 28 2.92 2.57 -4.61
C LYS A 28 2.82 1.46 -5.63
N HIS A 29 2.20 0.33 -5.27
CA HIS A 29 1.97 -0.77 -6.21
C HIS A 29 1.06 -0.35 -7.37
N TYR A 30 0.08 0.52 -7.12
CA TYR A 30 -0.72 1.13 -8.18
C TYR A 30 0.17 1.94 -9.13
N LEU A 31 1.04 2.82 -8.63
CA LEU A 31 1.96 3.60 -9.46
C LEU A 31 2.94 2.72 -10.23
N GLU A 32 3.54 1.71 -9.60
CA GLU A 32 4.41 0.74 -10.27
C GLU A 32 3.68 0.02 -11.41
N SER A 33 2.46 -0.45 -11.14
CA SER A 33 1.63 -1.12 -12.14
C SER A 33 1.19 -0.16 -13.26
N TYR A 34 0.89 1.09 -12.91
CA TYR A 34 0.53 2.13 -13.86
C TYR A 34 1.73 2.48 -14.76
N GLN A 35 2.91 2.67 -14.17
CA GLN A 35 4.14 2.94 -14.90
C GLN A 35 4.53 1.77 -15.81
N GLN A 36 4.37 0.51 -15.36
CA GLN A 36 4.61 -0.66 -16.19
C GLN A 36 3.64 -0.73 -17.38
N ARG A 37 2.39 -0.30 -17.21
CA ARG A 37 1.36 -0.33 -18.27
C ARG A 37 1.44 0.85 -19.24
N HIS A 38 1.75 2.03 -18.74
CA HIS A 38 1.67 3.29 -19.51
C HIS A 38 3.04 3.90 -19.84
N GLY A 39 4.12 3.39 -19.26
CA GLY A 39 5.48 3.92 -19.44
C GLY A 39 5.74 5.26 -18.72
N THR A 40 4.71 5.89 -18.15
CA THR A 40 4.78 7.17 -17.44
C THR A 40 3.87 7.14 -16.22
N CYS A 41 4.09 8.07 -15.28
CA CYS A 41 3.17 8.36 -14.18
C CYS A 41 2.33 9.63 -14.41
N GLU A 42 2.51 10.28 -15.57
CA GLU A 42 1.76 11.49 -15.93
C GLU A 42 0.31 11.09 -16.27
N GLY A 43 -0.62 11.38 -15.35
CA GLY A 43 -2.02 10.97 -15.44
C GLY A 43 -2.42 9.83 -14.49
N ALA A 44 -1.49 9.32 -13.67
CA ALA A 44 -1.86 8.46 -12.55
C ALA A 44 -2.74 9.22 -11.56
N MET A 45 -3.68 8.53 -10.91
CA MET A 45 -4.53 9.12 -9.88
C MET A 45 -3.68 9.63 -8.72
N GLY A 46 -4.11 10.75 -8.12
CA GLY A 46 -3.53 11.20 -6.86
C GLY A 46 -3.82 10.21 -5.73
N GLU A 47 -3.02 10.22 -4.68
CA GLU A 47 -3.14 9.29 -3.55
C GLU A 47 -4.55 9.29 -2.93
N ARG A 48 -5.11 10.47 -2.65
CA ARG A 48 -6.45 10.60 -2.07
C ARG A 48 -7.54 10.06 -3.00
N GLU A 49 -7.41 10.29 -4.30
CA GLU A 49 -8.38 9.81 -5.31
C GLU A 49 -8.33 8.29 -5.43
N PHE A 50 -7.12 7.72 -5.40
CA PHE A 50 -6.91 6.28 -5.37
C PHE A 50 -7.59 5.63 -4.16
N TRP A 51 -7.41 6.20 -2.95
CA TRP A 51 -8.04 5.65 -1.75
C TRP A 51 -9.56 5.75 -1.77
N ARG A 52 -10.11 6.84 -2.31
CA ARG A 52 -11.55 7.00 -2.49
C ARG A 52 -12.07 5.94 -3.47
N ASP A 53 -11.46 5.83 -4.65
CA ASP A 53 -11.86 4.87 -5.69
C ASP A 53 -11.76 3.41 -5.19
N LEU A 54 -10.69 3.08 -4.46
CA LEU A 54 -10.52 1.75 -3.87
C LEU A 54 -11.61 1.43 -2.85
N THR A 55 -12.00 2.40 -2.02
CA THR A 55 -13.07 2.25 -1.03
C THR A 55 -14.43 2.14 -1.71
N ASP A 56 -14.71 2.99 -2.70
CA ASP A 56 -15.93 2.97 -3.50
C ASP A 56 -16.06 1.63 -4.25
N GLU A 57 -14.96 1.08 -4.75
CA GLU A 57 -14.97 -0.24 -5.39
C GLU A 57 -15.23 -1.38 -4.40
N GLN A 58 -14.69 -1.30 -3.19
CA GLN A 58 -14.99 -2.27 -2.12
C GLN A 58 -16.44 -2.19 -1.65
N ASP A 59 -17.02 -0.99 -1.61
CA ASP A 59 -18.42 -0.76 -1.23
C ASP A 59 -19.39 -1.22 -2.34
N ARG A 60 -19.07 -0.93 -3.61
CA ARG A 60 -19.87 -1.37 -4.77
C ARG A 60 -19.77 -2.87 -5.03
N ASN A 61 -18.61 -3.47 -4.76
CA ASN A 61 -18.36 -4.88 -4.97
C ASN A 61 -17.88 -5.52 -3.66
N PRO A 62 -18.76 -5.61 -2.64
CA PRO A 62 -18.41 -6.27 -1.41
C PRO A 62 -18.21 -7.74 -1.74
N LYS A 63 -16.94 -8.17 -1.84
CA LYS A 63 -16.55 -9.57 -2.09
C LYS A 63 -16.93 -10.51 -0.94
N ALA A 64 -17.83 -10.10 -0.06
CA ALA A 64 -18.49 -10.94 0.92
C ALA A 64 -19.28 -12.02 0.17
N ARG A 65 -18.61 -13.14 -0.11
CA ARG A 65 -19.28 -14.40 -0.44
C ARG A 65 -19.97 -14.87 0.82
N CYS A 66 -21.19 -14.39 1.03
CA CYS A 66 -22.12 -14.98 1.97
C CYS A 66 -23.00 -15.99 1.24
N CYS A 67 -22.38 -17.04 0.72
CA CYS A 67 -22.92 -18.39 0.50
C CYS A 67 -21.82 -19.33 0.01
#